data_AF-A0A927H3S2-F1
#
_entry.id   AF-A0A927H3S2-F1
#
_cell.length_a   1.000
_cell.length_b   1.000
_cell.length_c   1.000
_cell.angle_alpha   90.00
_cell.angle_beta   90.00
_cell.angle_gamma   90.00
#
_symmetry.space_group_name_H-M   'P 1'
#
loop_
_entity.id
_entity.type
_entity.pdbx_description
1 polymer ?
#
loop_
_entity_poly.entity_id
_entity_poly.type
_entity_poly.pdbx_seq_one_letter_code
_entity_poly.pdbx_strand_id
1 'polypeptide(L)'
;MSEEDNKPVENGFVTERPRQYRDLATVESQRNDLSAEEFPEGPYGADLLTESLGKSSPWRRDQRTQSAFTYENRLLHEGVDRGGYPGQHDTHDDPAADE
;
A
#
# COMPACT_ATOMS: atom_id res chain seq x y z
N MET A 1 19.84 4.29 -13.88
CA MET A 1 18.62 5.11 -13.75
C MET A 1 17.51 4.32 -14.39
N SER A 2 16.65 3.74 -13.57
CA SER A 2 15.61 2.79 -13.98
C SER A 2 14.42 3.58 -14.54
N GLU A 3 13.71 3.03 -15.53
CA GLU A 3 12.52 3.65 -16.15
C GLU A 3 11.36 3.96 -15.15
N GLU A 4 11.50 3.58 -13.87
CA GLU A 4 10.46 3.68 -12.85
C GLU A 4 10.38 5.05 -12.17
N ASP A 5 11.43 5.87 -12.25
CA ASP A 5 11.55 7.14 -11.51
C ASP A 5 10.81 8.33 -12.17
N ASN A 6 10.23 8.16 -13.36
CA ASN A 6 9.53 9.24 -14.09
C ASN A 6 8.07 8.91 -14.37
N LYS A 7 7.32 8.51 -13.33
CA LYS A 7 5.86 8.33 -13.41
C LYS A 7 5.13 9.58 -12.89
N PRO A 8 4.00 9.98 -13.51
CA PRO A 8 3.23 11.13 -13.04
C PRO A 8 2.70 10.86 -11.64
N VAL A 9 2.83 11.84 -10.74
CA VAL A 9 2.27 11.80 -9.39
C VAL A 9 1.00 12.65 -9.37
N GLU A 10 -0.13 12.04 -9.00
CA GLU A 10 -1.42 12.72 -8.85
C GLU A 10 -1.94 12.48 -7.43
N ASN A 11 -2.36 13.55 -6.74
CA ASN A 11 -2.82 13.49 -5.35
C ASN A 11 -1.85 12.77 -4.37
N GLY A 12 -0.55 12.82 -4.63
CA GLY A 12 0.48 12.17 -3.82
C GLY A 12 0.74 10.69 -4.13
N PHE A 13 0.06 10.13 -5.14
CA PHE A 13 0.24 8.75 -5.58
C PHE A 13 0.87 8.66 -6.97
N VAL A 14 1.71 7.64 -7.19
CA VAL A 14 2.23 7.28 -8.49
C VAL A 14 1.09 6.71 -9.33
N THR A 15 0.81 7.37 -10.46
CA THR A 15 -0.18 6.89 -11.42
C THR A 15 0.35 5.69 -12.18
N GLU A 16 -0.47 4.66 -12.29
CA GLU A 16 -0.19 3.50 -13.13
C GLU A 16 -1.19 3.41 -14.27
N ARG A 17 -0.75 2.83 -15.38
CA ARG A 17 -1.65 2.55 -16.49
C ARG A 17 -2.71 1.55 -16.01
N PRO A 18 -4.01 1.85 -16.13
CA PRO A 18 -5.05 0.92 -15.74
C PRO A 18 -4.88 -0.36 -16.56
N ARG A 19 -4.78 -1.50 -15.86
CA ARG A 19 -4.74 -2.81 -16.50
C ARG A 19 -6.18 -3.27 -16.76
N GLN A 20 -6.41 -3.90 -17.91
CA GLN A 20 -7.72 -4.48 -18.22
C GLN A 20 -8.03 -5.72 -17.39
N TYR A 21 -7.00 -6.36 -16.82
CA TYR A 21 -7.12 -7.56 -16.01
C TYR A 21 -6.29 -7.40 -14.75
N ARG A 22 -6.78 -7.97 -13.63
CA ARG A 22 -6.06 -8.09 -12.37
C ARG A 22 -5.35 -9.45 -12.32
N ASP A 23 -4.15 -9.48 -11.76
CA ASP A 23 -3.44 -10.74 -11.53
C ASP A 23 -4.10 -11.53 -10.38
N LEU A 24 -3.53 -12.69 -10.05
CA LEU A 24 -3.99 -13.48 -8.91
C LEU A 24 -3.91 -12.66 -7.60
N ALA A 25 -4.86 -12.86 -6.70
CA ALA A 25 -4.95 -12.11 -5.43
C ALA A 25 -3.64 -12.13 -4.61
N THR A 26 -2.90 -13.24 -4.61
CA THR A 26 -1.60 -13.36 -3.94
C THR A 26 -0.53 -12.47 -4.56
N VAL A 27 -0.54 -12.32 -5.90
CA VAL A 27 0.41 -11.48 -6.64
C VAL A 27 0.13 -10.00 -6.34
N GLU A 28 -1.14 -9.61 -6.36
CA GLU A 28 -1.54 -8.23 -6.04
C GLU A 28 -1.27 -7.89 -4.57
N SER A 29 -1.49 -8.83 -3.63
CA SER A 29 -1.15 -8.64 -2.22
C SER A 29 0.36 -8.42 -2.03
N GLN A 30 1.21 -9.31 -2.58
CA GLN A 30 2.66 -9.15 -2.49
C GLN A 30 3.15 -7.82 -3.07
N ARG A 31 2.48 -7.32 -4.12
CA ARG A 31 2.82 -6.08 -4.81
C ARG A 31 2.39 -4.82 -4.05
N ASN A 32 1.25 -4.88 -3.36
CA ASN A 32 0.60 -3.71 -2.79
C ASN A 32 0.76 -3.60 -1.26
N ASP A 33 1.01 -4.70 -0.55
CA ASP A 33 1.15 -4.70 0.89
C ASP A 33 2.59 -4.31 1.30
N LEU A 34 2.73 -3.11 1.87
CA LEU A 34 4.00 -2.55 2.31
C LEU A 34 4.38 -3.11 3.68
N SER A 35 5.61 -3.63 3.78
CA SER A 35 6.24 -3.94 5.07
C SER A 35 6.58 -2.66 5.83
N ALA A 36 6.51 -2.69 7.16
CA ALA A 36 6.95 -1.58 7.98
C ALA A 36 8.45 -1.33 7.80
N GLU A 37 8.81 -0.11 7.39
CA GLU A 37 10.20 0.33 7.28
C GLU A 37 10.68 0.85 8.65
N GLU A 38 11.64 0.17 9.27
CA GLU A 38 12.19 0.57 10.58
C GLU A 38 13.23 1.69 10.46
N PHE A 39 14.01 1.69 9.36
CA PHE A 39 15.08 2.66 9.10
C PHE A 39 15.04 3.12 7.64
N PRO A 40 14.17 4.06 7.29
CA PRO A 40 14.05 4.56 5.91
C PRO A 40 15.36 5.18 5.39
N GLU A 41 16.15 5.75 6.30
CA GLU A 41 17.47 6.33 6.03
C GLU A 41 18.64 5.33 6.19
N GLY A 42 18.35 4.08 6.52
CA GLY A 42 19.35 3.04 6.78
C GLY A 42 19.83 2.99 8.24
N PRO A 43 20.68 2.00 8.58
CA PRO A 43 21.14 1.80 9.94
C PRO A 43 21.96 3.00 10.43
N TYR A 44 21.84 3.31 11.72
CA TYR A 44 22.58 4.40 12.34
C TYR A 44 24.09 4.27 12.09
N GLY A 45 24.71 5.32 11.55
CA GLY A 45 26.14 5.36 11.22
C GLY A 45 26.51 4.83 9.83
N ALA A 46 25.54 4.56 8.95
CA ALA A 46 25.83 4.30 7.55
C ALA A 46 26.31 5.57 6.83
N ASP A 47 27.43 5.47 6.09
CA ASP A 47 27.96 6.53 5.22
C ASP A 47 27.15 6.70 3.92
N LEU A 48 26.06 5.94 3.75
CA LEU A 48 25.18 6.00 2.59
C LEU A 48 24.43 7.33 2.58
N LEU A 49 24.82 8.21 1.65
CA LEU A 49 24.01 9.36 1.25
C LEU A 49 22.74 8.83 0.58
N THR A 50 21.70 8.58 1.37
CA THR A 50 20.38 8.30 0.80
C THR A 50 19.93 9.53 0.00
N GLU A 51 19.48 9.32 -1.23
CA GLU A 51 19.12 10.43 -2.13
C GLU A 51 17.91 11.21 -1.61
N SER A 52 17.05 10.55 -0.82
CA SER A 52 15.90 11.13 -0.13
C SER A 52 15.77 10.57 1.29
N LEU A 53 15.67 11.47 2.28
CA LEU A 53 15.35 11.09 3.66
C LEU A 53 13.87 10.71 3.77
N GLY A 54 13.55 9.75 4.64
CA GLY A 54 12.19 9.30 4.89
C GLY A 54 11.77 8.08 4.06
N LYS A 55 10.46 7.82 4.04
CA LYS A 55 9.85 6.59 3.51
C LYS A 55 9.95 6.49 1.99
N SER A 56 9.72 5.29 1.45
CA SER A 56 9.66 4.95 0.01
C SER A 56 8.54 5.62 -0.82
N SER A 57 8.28 6.92 -0.60
CA SER A 57 7.26 7.70 -1.30
C SER A 57 7.78 8.25 -2.64
N PRO A 58 6.90 8.51 -3.63
CA PRO A 58 5.45 8.34 -3.61
C PRO A 58 5.00 6.89 -3.86
N TRP A 59 3.94 6.48 -3.17
CA TRP A 59 3.37 5.12 -3.31
C TRP A 59 2.34 5.06 -4.43
N ARG A 60 2.01 3.85 -4.89
CA ARG A 60 0.87 3.61 -5.79
C ARG A 60 -0.45 3.77 -5.04
N ARG A 61 -1.53 4.08 -5.77
CA ARG A 61 -2.86 4.24 -5.17
C ARG A 61 -3.33 3.02 -4.38
N ASP A 62 -3.00 1.83 -4.88
CA ASP A 62 -3.47 0.58 -4.28
C ASP A 62 -2.48 0.03 -3.22
N GLN A 63 -1.32 0.67 -3.05
CA GLN A 63 -0.34 0.30 -2.01
C GLN A 63 -0.81 0.73 -0.62
N ARG A 64 -0.57 -0.12 0.37
CA ARG A 64 -1.07 0.06 1.74
C ARG A 64 -0.14 -0.54 2.78
N THR A 65 -0.11 0.08 3.96
CA THR A 65 0.57 -0.46 5.14
C THR A 65 -0.38 -1.40 5.89
N GLN A 66 0.17 -2.51 6.41
CA GLN A 66 -0.59 -3.41 7.28
C GLN A 66 -0.68 -2.80 8.68
N SER A 67 -1.90 -2.42 9.10
CA SER A 67 -2.16 -1.87 10.42
C SER A 67 -2.55 -2.97 11.39
N ALA A 68 -2.06 -2.89 12.63
CA ALA A 68 -2.45 -3.79 13.71
C ALA A 68 -3.94 -3.66 14.10
N PHE A 69 -4.61 -2.60 13.65
CA PHE A 69 -6.02 -2.35 13.96
C PHE A 69 -6.97 -2.83 12.86
N THR A 70 -6.45 -3.07 11.64
CA THR A 70 -7.24 -3.60 10.52
C THR A 70 -7.43 -5.11 10.61
N TYR A 71 -8.30 -5.67 9.77
CA TYR A 71 -8.46 -7.12 9.68
C TYR A 71 -7.22 -7.81 9.12
N GLU A 72 -6.84 -8.94 9.71
CA GLU A 72 -5.72 -9.77 9.26
C GLU A 72 -5.97 -10.37 7.86
N ASN A 73 -7.19 -10.86 7.62
CA ASN A 73 -7.60 -11.41 6.32
C ASN A 73 -8.69 -10.53 5.71
N ARG A 74 -8.28 -9.51 4.96
CA ARG A 74 -9.20 -8.53 4.40
C ARG A 74 -10.17 -9.12 3.38
N LEU A 75 -9.72 -10.07 2.56
CA LEU A 75 -10.57 -10.75 1.57
C LEU A 75 -11.73 -11.49 2.25
N LEU A 76 -11.46 -12.15 3.38
CA LEU A 76 -12.52 -12.82 4.15
C LEU A 76 -13.49 -11.83 4.81
N HIS A 77 -13.01 -10.63 5.11
CA HIS A 77 -13.75 -9.61 5.84
C HIS A 77 -14.26 -8.46 4.96
N GLU A 78 -14.17 -8.60 3.64
CA GLU A 78 -14.66 -7.63 2.68
C GLU A 78 -16.18 -7.50 2.80
N GLY A 79 -16.68 -6.26 2.96
CA GLY A 79 -18.09 -5.98 3.20
C GLY A 79 -18.59 -6.40 4.60
N VAL A 80 -17.71 -6.89 5.48
CA VAL A 80 -18.07 -7.34 6.83
C VAL A 80 -17.48 -6.39 7.87
N ASP A 81 -18.31 -5.47 8.36
CA ASP A 81 -17.96 -4.63 9.51
C ASP A 81 -17.85 -5.46 10.81
N ARG A 82 -17.27 -4.89 11.86
CA ARG A 82 -17.11 -5.58 13.16
C ARG A 82 -18.41 -5.57 13.98
N GLY A 83 -19.58 -5.53 13.35
CA GLY A 83 -20.88 -5.49 14.01
C GLY A 83 -21.26 -4.10 14.56
N GLY A 84 -20.86 -3.01 13.89
CA GLY A 84 -21.36 -1.65 14.16
C GLY A 84 -21.09 -1.05 15.55
N TYR A 85 -20.03 -1.50 16.24
CA TYR A 85 -19.60 -0.97 17.54
C TYR A 85 -19.19 0.52 17.42
N PRO A 86 -19.48 1.35 18.45
CA PRO A 86 -19.10 2.76 18.41
C PRO A 86 -17.58 2.94 18.26
N GLY A 87 -17.16 3.74 17.28
CA GLY A 87 -15.74 4.02 17.01
C GLY A 87 -15.03 2.96 16.14
N GLN A 88 -15.77 2.13 15.41
CA GLN A 88 -15.18 1.24 14.42
C GLN A 88 -14.53 2.01 13.26
N HIS A 89 -13.37 1.54 12.84
CA HIS A 89 -12.75 1.95 11.59
C HIS A 89 -13.56 1.42 10.39
N ASP A 90 -13.48 2.13 9.26
CA ASP A 90 -13.99 1.63 8.00
C ASP A 90 -13.20 0.37 7.58
N THR A 91 -13.88 -0.57 6.92
CA THR A 91 -13.25 -1.80 6.40
C THR A 91 -12.21 -1.51 5.31
N HIS A 92 -12.31 -0.33 4.68
CA HIS A 92 -11.45 0.10 3.58
C HIS A 92 -11.41 -0.95 2.44
N ASP A 93 -12.59 -1.42 2.05
CA ASP A 93 -12.82 -2.42 1.00
C ASP A 93 -12.54 -1.84 -0.40
N ASP A 94 -12.23 -2.71 -1.36
CA ASP A 94 -12.05 -2.29 -2.75
C ASP A 94 -13.40 -2.35 -3.47
N PRO A 95 -13.96 -1.21 -3.91
CA PRO A 95 -15.27 -1.22 -4.58
C PRO A 95 -15.30 -2.05 -5.88
N ALA A 96 -14.14 -2.40 -6.44
CA ALA A 96 -14.02 -3.20 -7.66
C ALA A 96 -13.69 -4.69 -7.39
N ALA A 97 -13.71 -5.16 -6.15
CA ALA A 97 -13.49 -6.58 -5.85
C ALA A 97 -14.69 -7.48 -6.21
N ASP A 98 -15.90 -6.91 -6.24
CA ASP A 98 -17.17 -7.62 -6.51
C ASP A 98 -17.58 -7.63 -8.00
N GLU A 99 -16.71 -7.18 -8.92
CA GLU A 99 -16.95 -7.21 -10.39
C GLU A 99 -16.27 -8.39 -11.11
#